data_AF-A0A3L7XTG4-F1
#
_entry.id   AF-A0A3L7XTG4-F1
#
_cell.length_a   1.000
_cell.length_b   1.000
_cell.length_c   1.000
_cell.angle_alpha   90.00
_cell.angle_beta   90.00
_cell.angle_gamma   90.00
#
_symmetry.space_group_name_H-M   'P 1'
#
loop_
_entity.id
_entity.type
_entity.pdbx_description
1 polymer ?
#
loop_
_entity_poly.entity_id
_entity_poly.type
_entity_poly.pdbx_seq_one_letter_code
_entity_poly.pdbx_strand_id
1 'polypeptide(L)'
;FEDLRKADLPLGSGVVMVFNHTRNLRTVLEGLAHFFAEESCGKCYPCQLGTVRQHEILARVAAGHARAGDTQLLSDVGWTMLDASLCGLGQTAATATLSAIKLWPELFAPNGKTQAAP
;
A
#
# COMPACT_ATOMS: atom_id res chain seq x y z
N PHE A 1 -16.19 -4.95 -15.88
CA PHE A 1 -15.52 -3.65 -15.70
C PHE A 1 -16.46 -2.66 -15.02
N GLU A 2 -17.59 -2.29 -15.64
CA GLU A 2 -18.53 -1.31 -15.06
C GLU A 2 -19.09 -1.69 -13.68
N ASP A 3 -19.41 -2.96 -13.45
CA ASP A 3 -19.99 -3.36 -12.15
C ASP A 3 -18.98 -3.31 -10.99
N LEU A 4 -17.70 -3.58 -11.27
CA LEU A 4 -16.63 -3.44 -10.27
C LEU A 4 -16.34 -1.96 -9.96
N ARG A 5 -16.43 -1.10 -10.98
CA ARG A 5 -16.30 0.35 -10.81
C ARG A 5 -17.39 0.92 -9.88
N LYS A 6 -18.63 0.43 -9.99
CA LYS A 6 -19.72 0.81 -9.06
C LYS A 6 -19.45 0.40 -7.61
N ALA A 7 -18.61 -0.62 -7.40
CA ALA A 7 -18.20 -1.11 -6.09
C ALA A 7 -16.89 -0.49 -5.58
N ASP A 8 -16.37 0.55 -6.25
CA ASP A 8 -15.09 1.20 -5.92
C ASP A 8 -13.87 0.24 -6.03
N LEU A 9 -13.97 -0.74 -6.94
CA LEU A 9 -12.93 -1.72 -7.23
C LEU A 9 -12.45 -1.53 -8.69
N PRO A 10 -11.38 -0.76 -8.93
CA PRO A 10 -10.87 -0.58 -10.28
C PRO A 10 -10.25 -1.89 -10.79
N LEU A 11 -10.67 -2.34 -11.99
CA LEU A 11 -10.10 -3.49 -12.67
C LEU A 11 -9.26 -3.01 -13.86
N GLY A 12 -7.94 -3.05 -13.71
CA GLY A 12 -6.98 -2.68 -14.76
C GLY A 12 -6.81 -3.79 -15.82
N SER A 13 -5.65 -4.46 -15.81
CA SER A 13 -5.30 -5.52 -16.76
C SER A 13 -6.06 -6.84 -16.58
N GLY A 14 -7.06 -6.91 -15.69
CA GLY A 14 -7.79 -8.13 -15.38
C GLY A 14 -7.04 -9.13 -14.49
N VAL A 15 -5.89 -8.74 -13.93
CA VAL A 15 -5.11 -9.58 -13.00
C VAL A 15 -5.80 -9.63 -11.64
N VAL A 16 -5.99 -10.86 -11.12
CA VAL A 16 -6.53 -11.12 -9.78
C VAL A 16 -5.52 -11.93 -8.99
N MET A 17 -5.17 -11.44 -7.81
CA MET A 17 -4.31 -12.15 -6.86
C MET A 17 -5.16 -12.62 -5.68
N VAL A 18 -5.07 -13.91 -5.34
CA VAL A 18 -5.83 -14.52 -4.25
C VAL A 18 -4.87 -14.96 -3.14
N PHE A 19 -5.12 -14.51 -1.92
CA PHE A 19 -4.37 -14.86 -0.72
C PHE A 19 -5.28 -15.57 0.28
N ASN A 20 -4.78 -16.63 0.91
CA ASN A 20 -5.47 -17.33 1.99
C ASN A 20 -4.96 -16.87 3.37
N HIS A 21 -5.55 -17.39 4.44
CA HIS A 21 -5.19 -17.03 5.81
C HIS A 21 -3.78 -17.48 6.25
N THR A 22 -3.07 -18.28 5.46
CA THR A 22 -1.69 -18.65 5.76
C THR A 22 -0.69 -17.61 5.27
N ARG A 23 -1.10 -16.60 4.48
CA ARG A 23 -0.22 -15.54 4.00
C ARG A 23 -0.32 -14.30 4.89
N ASN A 24 0.83 -13.81 5.33
CA ASN A 24 0.92 -12.56 6.06
C ASN A 24 0.71 -11.38 5.09
N LEU A 25 -0.40 -10.65 5.24
CA LEU A 25 -0.71 -9.51 4.38
C LEU A 25 0.27 -8.35 4.54
N ARG A 26 0.96 -8.22 5.68
CA ARG A 26 1.96 -7.14 5.88
C ARG A 26 3.14 -7.30 4.94
N THR A 27 3.62 -8.53 4.72
CA THR A 27 4.73 -8.80 3.79
C THR A 27 4.30 -8.67 2.33
N VAL A 28 3.04 -8.97 2.01
CA VAL A 28 2.47 -8.71 0.68
C VAL A 28 2.44 -7.20 0.38
N LEU A 29 1.95 -6.39 1.32
CA LEU A 29 1.92 -4.93 1.17
C LEU A 29 3.32 -4.33 1.08
N GLU A 30 4.26 -4.80 1.90
CA GLU A 30 5.67 -4.42 1.82
C GLU A 30 6.25 -4.73 0.44
N GLY A 31 6.01 -5.92 -0.10
CA GLY A 31 6.50 -6.32 -1.42
C GLY A 31 5.92 -5.46 -2.55
N LEU A 32 4.63 -5.14 -2.50
CA LEU A 32 4.00 -4.21 -3.45
C LEU A 32 4.61 -2.80 -3.36
N ALA A 33 4.83 -2.30 -2.14
CA ALA A 33 5.44 -1.00 -1.94
C ALA A 33 6.89 -0.95 -2.40
N HIS A 34 7.66 -2.02 -2.17
CA HIS A 34 9.02 -2.16 -2.67
C HIS A 34 9.06 -2.08 -4.20
N PHE A 35 8.18 -2.83 -4.88
CA PHE A 35 8.05 -2.78 -6.34
C PHE A 35 7.82 -1.34 -6.85
N PHE A 36 6.86 -0.60 -6.27
CA PHE A 36 6.60 0.77 -6.71
C PHE A 36 7.71 1.76 -6.34
N ALA A 37 8.50 1.48 -5.30
CA ALA A 37 9.69 2.27 -4.97
C ALA A 37 10.78 2.12 -6.05
N GLU A 38 11.05 0.88 -6.47
CA GLU A 38 12.05 0.56 -7.50
C GLU A 38 11.63 0.99 -8.92
N GLU A 39 10.35 0.80 -9.27
CA GLU A 39 9.84 1.11 -10.61
C GLU A 39 9.45 2.59 -10.81
N SER A 40 9.66 3.42 -9.80
CA SER A 40 9.43 4.85 -9.91
C SER A 40 10.45 5.48 -10.88
N CYS A 41 9.97 6.08 -11.97
CA CYS A 41 10.84 6.80 -12.92
C CYS A 41 11.45 8.10 -12.37
N GLY A 42 11.06 8.54 -11.16
CA GLY A 42 11.61 9.73 -10.50
C GLY A 42 11.17 11.09 -11.06
N LYS A 43 10.26 11.16 -12.04
CA LYS A 43 9.88 12.43 -12.69
C LYS A 43 9.03 13.38 -11.83
N CYS A 44 8.28 12.87 -10.86
CA CYS A 44 7.45 13.70 -9.97
C CYS A 44 7.74 13.39 -8.51
N TYR A 45 7.98 14.43 -7.72
CA TYR A 45 8.25 14.34 -6.29
C TYR A 45 7.21 13.55 -5.46
N PRO A 46 5.87 13.74 -5.65
CA PRO A 46 4.90 12.95 -4.88
C PRO A 46 5.10 11.45 -5.08
N CYS A 47 5.31 10.98 -6.31
CA CYS A 47 5.59 9.57 -6.57
C CYS A 47 6.99 9.17 -6.09
N GLN A 48 8.05 9.92 -6.45
CA GLN A 48 9.44 9.57 -6.15
C GLN A 48 9.70 9.41 -4.65
N LEU A 49 9.22 10.37 -3.85
CA LEU A 49 9.43 10.35 -2.40
C LEU A 49 8.35 9.53 -1.70
N GLY A 50 7.11 9.58 -2.21
CA GLY A 50 5.97 8.89 -1.61
C GLY A 50 6.11 7.37 -1.65
N THR A 51 6.55 6.79 -2.76
CA THR A 51 6.73 5.32 -2.87
C THR A 51 7.82 4.83 -1.92
N VAL A 52 8.94 5.54 -1.82
CA VAL A 52 10.02 5.25 -0.87
C VAL A 52 9.50 5.34 0.56
N ARG A 53 8.79 6.42 0.91
CA ARG A 53 8.27 6.61 2.26
C ARG A 53 7.22 5.56 2.64
N GLN A 54 6.35 5.20 1.71
CA GLN A 54 5.40 4.12 1.86
C GLN A 54 6.13 2.79 2.13
N HIS A 55 7.15 2.47 1.35
CA HIS A 55 7.93 1.25 1.52
C HIS A 55 8.66 1.20 2.88
N GLU A 56 9.31 2.29 3.31
CA GLU A 56 9.98 2.36 4.61
C GLU A 56 9.03 2.08 5.78
N ILE A 57 7.82 2.63 5.73
CA ILE A 57 6.80 2.43 6.76
C ILE A 57 6.30 0.98 6.70
N LEU A 58 5.98 0.45 5.53
CA LEU A 58 5.45 -0.90 5.38
C LEU A 58 6.47 -1.98 5.74
N ALA A 59 7.75 -1.80 5.40
CA ALA A 59 8.84 -2.68 5.83
C ALA A 59 8.93 -2.72 7.36
N ARG A 60 8.84 -1.56 8.01
CA ARG A 60 8.78 -1.47 9.48
C ARG A 60 7.53 -2.17 10.05
N VAL A 61 6.37 -1.97 9.45
CA VAL A 61 5.10 -2.59 9.87
C VAL A 61 5.14 -4.11 9.70
N ALA A 62 5.75 -4.61 8.63
CA ALA A 62 5.95 -6.04 8.36
C ALA A 62 6.93 -6.68 9.36
N ALA A 63 7.96 -5.95 9.76
CA ALA A 63 8.89 -6.34 10.83
C ALA A 63 8.29 -6.28 12.25
N GLY A 64 7.00 -5.92 12.40
CA GLY A 64 6.34 -5.85 13.71
C GLY A 64 6.67 -4.58 14.51
N HIS A 65 7.20 -3.55 13.87
CA HIS A 65 7.66 -2.31 14.50
C HIS A 65 6.76 -1.10 14.17
N ALA A 66 5.47 -1.34 13.92
CA ALA A 66 4.49 -0.27 13.62
C ALA A 66 4.47 0.79 14.73
N ARG A 67 4.38 2.07 14.34
CA ARG A 67 4.42 3.23 15.23
C ARG A 67 3.07 3.95 15.27
N ALA A 68 2.82 4.63 16.38
CA ALA A 68 1.73 5.59 16.44
C ALA A 68 1.93 6.65 15.32
N GLY A 69 0.87 6.90 14.56
CA GLY A 69 0.89 7.84 13.44
C GLY A 69 1.28 7.25 12.08
N ASP A 70 1.77 6.00 11.99
CA ASP A 70 2.12 5.37 10.71
C ASP A 70 0.90 5.32 9.75
N THR A 71 -0.28 4.98 10.26
CA THR A 71 -1.53 4.95 9.46
C THR A 71 -1.90 6.31 8.88
N GLN A 72 -1.78 7.38 9.68
CA GLN A 72 -2.08 8.73 9.22
C GLN A 72 -1.08 9.15 8.15
N LEU A 73 0.22 8.93 8.40
CA LEU A 73 1.27 9.28 7.45
C LEU A 73 1.14 8.52 6.13
N LEU A 74 0.83 7.22 6.18
CA LEU A 74 0.54 6.42 4.98
C LEU A 74 -0.66 6.96 4.21
N SER A 75 -1.71 7.41 4.93
CA SER A 75 -2.90 7.99 4.30
C SER A 75 -2.58 9.32 3.62
N ASP A 76 -1.88 10.23 4.30
CA ASP A 76 -1.51 11.53 3.77
C ASP A 76 -0.61 11.41 2.54
N VAL A 77 0.41 10.54 2.61
CA VAL A 77 1.29 10.25 1.48
C VAL A 77 0.51 9.60 0.34
N GLY A 78 -0.35 8.62 0.64
CA GLY A 78 -1.12 7.90 -0.37
C GLY A 78 -2.08 8.79 -1.15
N TRP A 79 -2.83 9.66 -0.47
CA TRP A 79 -3.71 10.63 -1.13
C TRP A 79 -2.92 11.67 -1.93
N THR A 80 -1.81 12.16 -1.39
CA THR A 80 -0.91 13.08 -2.13
C THR A 80 -0.39 12.43 -3.42
N MET A 81 0.01 11.16 -3.37
CA MET A 81 0.44 10.42 -4.56
C MET A 81 -0.69 10.25 -5.57
N LEU A 82 -1.89 9.89 -5.10
CA LEU A 82 -3.07 9.70 -5.95
C LEU A 82 -3.45 10.97 -6.70
N ASP A 83 -3.45 12.12 -6.02
CA ASP A 83 -3.94 13.38 -6.59
C ASP A 83 -2.87 14.15 -7.39
N ALA A 84 -1.59 14.06 -7.00
CA ALA A 84 -0.55 14.94 -7.53
C ALA A 84 0.51 14.23 -8.41
N SER A 85 0.44 12.91 -8.58
CA SER A 85 1.38 12.20 -9.47
C SER A 85 1.05 12.42 -10.94
N LEU A 86 2.11 12.55 -11.76
CA LEU A 86 2.00 12.82 -13.20
C LEU A 86 1.41 11.66 -14.03
N CYS A 87 1.53 10.42 -13.57
CA CYS A 87 1.13 9.24 -14.35
C CYS A 87 0.40 8.20 -13.50
N GLY A 88 -0.24 7.25 -14.18
CA GLY A 88 -1.03 6.19 -13.54
C GLY A 88 -0.26 5.31 -12.55
N LEU A 89 1.07 5.13 -12.73
CA LEU A 89 1.89 4.39 -11.76
C LEU A 89 1.88 5.12 -10.40
N GLY A 90 2.24 6.40 -10.39
CA GLY A 90 2.27 7.19 -9.16
C GLY A 90 0.89 7.35 -8.53
N GLN A 91 -0.15 7.51 -9.36
CA GLN A 91 -1.54 7.64 -8.88
C GLN A 91 -2.08 6.36 -8.24
N THR A 92 -1.59 5.18 -8.66
CA THR A 92 -2.10 3.88 -8.19
C THR A 92 -1.23 3.21 -7.14
N ALA A 93 0.03 3.64 -6.98
CA ALA A 93 1.03 2.98 -6.14
C ALA A 93 0.65 2.86 -4.64
N ALA A 94 -0.25 3.71 -4.15
CA ALA A 94 -0.73 3.66 -2.76
C ALA A 94 -2.09 2.98 -2.57
N THR A 95 -2.79 2.62 -3.65
CA THR A 95 -4.19 2.17 -3.57
C THR A 95 -4.38 0.89 -2.76
N ALA A 96 -3.45 -0.08 -2.89
CA ALA A 96 -3.45 -1.30 -2.10
C ALA A 96 -3.28 -1.00 -0.59
N THR A 97 -2.37 -0.08 -0.25
CA THR A 97 -2.11 0.35 1.12
C THR A 97 -3.33 1.05 1.72
N LEU A 98 -3.91 2.02 1.00
CA LEU A 98 -5.10 2.76 1.44
C LEU A 98 -6.30 1.83 1.67
N SER A 99 -6.49 0.86 0.75
CA SER A 99 -7.54 -0.16 0.87
C SER A 99 -7.30 -1.05 2.10
N ALA A 100 -6.05 -1.50 2.32
CA ALA A 100 -5.72 -2.30 3.49
C ALA A 100 -5.92 -1.56 4.81
N ILE A 101 -5.61 -0.27 4.88
CA ILE A 101 -5.89 0.57 6.06
C ILE A 101 -7.40 0.60 6.36
N LYS A 102 -8.23 0.72 5.32
CA LYS A 102 -9.69 0.77 5.45
C LYS A 102 -10.28 -0.58 5.88
N LEU A 103 -9.80 -1.69 5.31
CA LEU A 103 -10.37 -3.02 5.51
C LEU A 103 -9.80 -3.75 6.74
N TRP A 104 -8.52 -3.55 7.04
CA TRP A 104 -7.78 -4.24 8.10
C TRP A 104 -6.88 -3.27 8.89
N PRO A 105 -7.47 -2.29 9.62
CA PRO A 105 -6.70 -1.32 10.41
C PRO A 105 -5.78 -1.98 11.46
N GLU A 106 -6.11 -3.18 11.93
CA GLU A 106 -5.30 -3.98 12.85
C GLU A 106 -3.93 -4.39 12.27
N LEU A 107 -3.77 -4.37 10.95
CA LEU A 107 -2.46 -4.58 10.28
C LEU A 107 -1.48 -3.44 10.55
N PHE A 108 -1.94 -2.30 11.07
CA PHE A 108 -1.10 -1.13 11.30
C PHE A 108 -1.01 -0.75 12.78
N ALA A 109 -1.71 -1.48 13.65
CA ALA A 109 -1.70 -1.21 15.09
C ALA A 109 -0.31 -1.47 15.72
N PRO A 110 0.21 -0.57 16.56
CA PRO A 110 1.37 -0.84 17.39
C PRO A 110 1.05 -2.00 18.34
N ASN A 111 1.83 -3.08 18.31
CA ASN A 111 1.60 -4.36 18.99
C ASN A 111 0.53 -5.29 18.36
N GLY A 112 0.09 -5.03 17.13
CA GLY A 112 -0.71 -6.01 16.40
C GLY A 112 0.06 -7.33 16.32
N LYS A 113 -0.56 -8.45 16.75
CA LYS A 113 0.05 -9.78 16.70
C LYS A 113 0.63 -9.97 15.30
N THR A 114 1.94 -10.16 15.19
CA THR A 114 2.58 -10.58 13.94
C THR A 114 1.83 -11.81 13.49
N GLN A 115 1.08 -11.72 12.38
CA GLN A 115 0.54 -12.92 11.76
C GLN A 115 1.77 -13.75 11.42
N ALA A 116 1.94 -14.87 12.12
CA ALA A 116 3.13 -15.71 12.00
C ALA A 116 3.38 -15.98 10.52
N ALA A 117 4.59 -15.64 10.06
CA ALA A 117 5.00 -15.99 8.71
C ALA A 117 5.03 -17.53 8.58
N PRO A 118 4.50 -18.13 7.51
CA PRO A 118 4.96 -19.43 7.07
C PRO A 118 6.39 -19.34 6.53
#